data_AF-A0AAU9ME93-F1
#
_entry.id   AF-A0AAU9ME93-F1
#
_cell.length_a   1.000
_cell.length_b   1.000
_cell.length_c   1.000
_cell.angle_alpha   90.00
_cell.angle_beta   90.00
_cell.angle_gamma   90.00
#
_symmetry.space_group_name_H-M   'P 1'
#
loop_
_entity.id
_entity.type
_entity.pdbx_description
1 polymer ?
#
loop_
_entity_poly.entity_id
_entity_poly.type
_entity_poly.pdbx_seq_one_letter_code
_entity_poly.pdbx_strand_id
1 'polypeptide(L)'
;MLGIAMIIYGLWMIRAWQRQMDGSDYPTPWFIYTMLGLGATLCVIACSGHIAAETANGCCLYCYLVFIFLLLMVEGAVTTDVFLNRNWEEDFPKDPSGNLHEFRDFIKENFDICKWVGLSILGVQGLSIFLALILKALGPWPYHEMIVYVDNQVVTWKHVVGASGRFVIWLNVK
;
A
#
# COMPACT_ATOMS: atom_id res chain seq x y z
N MET A 1 2.30 -2.18 16.50
CA MET A 1 1.99 -3.37 17.33
C MET A 1 1.47 -4.54 16.50
N LEU A 2 0.48 -4.33 15.60
CA LEU A 2 -0.06 -5.41 14.74
C LEU A 2 1.03 -6.14 13.92
N GLY A 3 1.92 -5.42 13.22
CA GLY A 3 2.99 -6.04 12.45
C GLY A 3 3.93 -6.92 13.29
N ILE A 4 4.26 -6.49 14.52
CA ILE A 4 5.08 -7.27 15.45
C ILE A 4 4.36 -8.56 15.85
N ALA A 5 3.06 -8.48 16.16
CA ALA A 5 2.26 -9.66 16.49
C ALA A 5 2.20 -10.65 15.31
N MET A 6 2.03 -10.15 14.08
CA MET A 6 2.06 -10.98 12.86
C MET A 6 3.42 -11.65 12.65
N ILE A 7 4.52 -10.94 12.89
CA ILE A 7 5.88 -11.51 12.81
C ILE A 7 6.06 -12.62 13.85
N ILE A 8 5.70 -12.37 15.11
CA ILE A 8 5.80 -13.37 16.19
C ILE A 8 4.96 -14.60 15.84
N TYR A 9 3.74 -14.41 15.35
CA TYR A 9 2.87 -15.50 14.91
C TYR A 9 3.47 -16.28 13.74
N GLY A 10 4.03 -15.59 12.74
CA GLY A 10 4.74 -16.22 11.62
C GLY A 10 5.95 -17.05 12.09
N LEU A 11 6.77 -16.52 13.00
CA LEU A 11 7.90 -17.25 13.58
C LEU A 11 7.45 -18.48 14.39
N TRP A 12 6.33 -18.37 15.10
CA TRP A 12 5.73 -19.50 15.80
C TRP A 12 5.25 -20.59 14.82
N MET A 13 4.59 -20.18 13.72
CA MET A 13 4.17 -21.08 12.64
C MET A 13 5.35 -21.79 11.97
N ILE A 14 6.47 -21.09 11.72
CA ILE A 14 7.70 -21.72 11.19
C ILE A 14 8.20 -22.80 12.14
N ARG A 15 8.25 -22.53 13.44
CA ARG A 15 8.67 -23.54 14.43
C ARG A 15 7.71 -24.72 14.49
N ALA A 16 6.41 -24.48 14.42
CA ALA A 16 5.41 -25.54 14.40
C ALA A 16 5.56 -26.42 13.14
N TRP A 17 5.76 -25.78 11.99
CA TRP A 17 6.02 -26.45 10.71
C TRP A 17 7.30 -27.29 10.75
N GLN A 18 8.41 -26.74 11.26
CA GLN A 18 9.68 -27.47 11.39
C GLN A 18 9.55 -28.75 12.25
N ARG A 19 8.73 -28.73 13.31
CA ARG A 19 8.50 -29.93 14.14
C ARG A 19 7.75 -31.05 13.41
N GLN A 20 6.99 -30.72 12.37
CA GLN A 20 6.25 -31.69 11.57
C GLN A 20 7.08 -32.21 10.37
N MET A 21 8.25 -31.62 10.12
CA MET A 21 9.12 -31.89 8.96
C MET A 21 10.13 -33.02 9.16
N ASP A 22 10.19 -33.66 10.33
CA ASP A 22 11.22 -34.64 10.71
C ASP A 22 11.19 -35.98 9.92
N GLY A 23 10.72 -36.01 8.67
CA GLY A 23 10.80 -37.23 7.84
C GLY A 23 10.24 -37.20 6.42
N SER A 24 9.72 -36.09 5.88
CA SER A 24 9.09 -36.09 4.54
C SER A 24 9.27 -34.77 3.78
N ASP A 25 9.50 -34.88 2.46
CA ASP A 25 9.64 -33.76 1.52
C ASP A 25 8.30 -33.05 1.29
N TYR A 26 7.99 -32.07 2.12
CA TYR A 26 6.82 -31.21 1.94
C TYR A 26 7.13 -29.98 1.07
N PRO A 27 6.15 -29.46 0.31
CA PRO A 27 6.32 -28.24 -0.44
C PRO A 27 6.53 -27.03 0.47
N THR A 28 7.24 -26.03 -0.06
CA THR A 28 7.57 -24.78 0.65
C THR A 28 6.30 -24.08 1.15
N PRO A 29 6.20 -23.71 2.44
CA PRO A 29 5.00 -23.15 3.04
C PRO A 29 4.88 -21.66 2.70
N TRP A 30 4.51 -21.37 1.45
CA TRP A 30 4.41 -20.01 0.90
C TRP A 30 3.55 -19.08 1.77
N PHE A 31 2.45 -19.59 2.37
CA PHE A 31 1.57 -18.84 3.27
C PHE A 31 2.28 -18.28 4.51
N ILE A 32 3.25 -19.02 5.06
CA ILE A 32 3.98 -18.57 6.25
C ILE A 32 4.89 -17.38 5.88
N TYR A 33 5.53 -17.45 4.71
CA TYR A 33 6.38 -16.36 4.22
C TYR A 33 5.59 -15.11 3.86
N THR A 34 4.39 -15.24 3.26
CA THR A 34 3.53 -14.09 2.96
C THR A 34 3.08 -13.38 4.22
N MET A 35 2.67 -14.12 5.27
CA MET A 35 2.30 -13.54 6.57
C MET A 35 3.47 -12.82 7.25
N LEU A 36 4.67 -13.41 7.18
CA LEU A 36 5.89 -12.81 7.74
C LEU A 36 6.27 -11.52 7.00
N GLY A 37 6.24 -11.55 5.66
CA GLY A 37 6.51 -10.38 4.81
C GLY A 37 5.48 -9.27 4.99
N LEU A 38 4.20 -9.62 5.11
CA LEU A 38 3.13 -8.67 5.40
C LEU A 38 3.31 -8.03 6.78
N GLY A 39 3.67 -8.81 7.80
CA GLY A 39 3.99 -8.27 9.13
C GLY A 39 5.17 -7.29 9.11
N ALA A 40 6.24 -7.62 8.39
CA ALA A 40 7.43 -6.77 8.25
C ALA A 40 7.11 -5.46 7.51
N THR A 41 6.38 -5.52 6.41
CA THR A 41 5.95 -4.32 5.66
C THR A 41 5.07 -3.42 6.51
N LEU A 42 4.08 -3.96 7.24
CA LEU A 42 3.25 -3.19 8.17
C LEU A 42 4.07 -2.50 9.27
N CYS A 43 5.13 -3.14 9.78
CA CYS A 43 6.07 -2.51 10.71
C CYS A 43 6.78 -1.31 10.08
N VAL A 44 7.32 -1.46 8.86
CA VAL A 44 8.00 -0.36 8.14
C VAL A 44 7.04 0.81 7.92
N ILE A 45 5.81 0.54 7.48
CA ILE A 45 4.79 1.57 7.25
C ILE A 45 4.47 2.30 8.55
N ALA A 46 4.21 1.57 9.63
CA ALA A 46 3.90 2.16 10.93
C ALA A 46 5.05 3.01 11.49
N CYS A 47 6.30 2.52 11.40
CA CYS A 47 7.47 3.27 11.82
C CYS A 47 7.64 4.54 10.97
N SER A 48 7.50 4.45 9.64
CA SER A 48 7.62 5.61 8.76
C SER A 48 6.54 6.66 9.05
N GLY A 49 5.31 6.25 9.32
CA GLY A 49 4.21 7.14 9.69
C GLY A 49 4.42 7.83 11.04
N HIS A 50 4.91 7.09 12.05
CA HIS A 50 5.22 7.67 13.36
C HIS A 50 6.32 8.73 13.25
N ILE A 51 7.41 8.40 12.55
CA ILE A 51 8.52 9.34 12.32
C ILE A 51 8.01 10.55 11.53
N ALA A 52 7.19 10.34 10.49
CA ALA A 52 6.63 11.43 9.68
C ALA A 52 5.76 12.39 10.52
N ALA A 53 4.95 11.84 11.44
CA ALA A 53 4.10 12.64 12.33
C ALA A 53 4.91 13.43 13.37
N GLU A 54 5.94 12.82 13.95
CA GLU A 54 6.75 13.44 15.00
C GLU A 54 7.73 14.48 14.45
N THR A 55 8.34 14.22 13.29
CA THR A 55 9.42 15.07 12.75
C THR A 55 8.94 16.12 11.76
N ALA A 56 7.70 16.03 11.27
CA ALA A 56 7.19 16.81 10.13
C ALA A 56 8.18 16.84 8.94
N ASN A 57 8.99 15.78 8.79
CA ASN A 57 10.00 15.66 7.75
C ASN A 57 9.34 15.26 6.41
N GLY A 58 9.53 16.08 5.38
CA GLY A 58 8.93 15.86 4.06
C GLY A 58 9.30 14.51 3.43
N CYS A 59 10.56 14.06 3.61
CA CYS A 59 11.02 12.78 3.06
C CYS A 59 10.31 11.57 3.70
N CYS A 60 10.21 11.54 5.04
CA CYS A 60 9.50 10.46 5.74
C CYS A 60 8.00 10.46 5.42
N LEU A 61 7.40 11.65 5.29
CA LEU A 61 6.00 11.80 4.90
C LEU A 61 5.77 11.30 3.45
N TYR A 62 6.69 11.58 2.53
CA TYR A 62 6.64 11.07 1.16
C TYR A 62 6.76 9.55 1.11
N CYS A 63 7.75 8.97 1.81
CA CYS A 63 7.89 7.51 1.92
C CYS A 63 6.61 6.87 2.46
N TYR A 64 6.00 7.45 3.50
CA TYR A 64 4.73 6.99 4.05
C TYR A 64 3.60 7.00 3.01
N LEU A 65 3.45 8.10 2.25
CA LEU A 65 2.43 8.21 1.19
C LEU A 65 2.66 7.20 0.05
N VAL A 66 3.91 6.96 -0.34
CA VAL A 66 4.25 5.92 -1.34
C VAL A 66 3.81 4.55 -0.84
N PHE A 67 4.05 4.22 0.43
CA PHE A 67 3.59 2.94 0.97
C PHE A 67 2.07 2.82 1.01
N ILE A 68 1.34 3.86 1.40
CA ILE A 68 -0.13 3.87 1.36
C ILE A 68 -0.65 3.70 -0.07
N PHE A 69 0.00 4.34 -1.05
CA PHE A 69 -0.35 4.16 -2.45
C PHE A 69 -0.12 2.71 -2.93
N LEU A 70 1.00 2.09 -2.55
CA LEU A 70 1.26 0.69 -2.87
C LEU A 70 0.21 -0.24 -2.22
N LEU A 71 -0.23 0.05 -0.99
CA LEU A 71 -1.32 -0.69 -0.34
C LEU A 71 -2.64 -0.55 -1.11
N LEU A 72 -2.99 0.67 -1.55
CA LEU A 72 -4.18 0.90 -2.39
C LEU A 72 -4.12 0.13 -3.70
N MET A 73 -2.95 0.06 -4.34
CA MET A 73 -2.76 -0.70 -5.59
C MET A 73 -2.94 -2.20 -5.36
N VAL A 74 -2.37 -2.75 -4.28
CA VAL A 74 -2.54 -4.16 -3.92
C VAL A 74 -3.99 -4.47 -3.57
N GLU A 75 -4.64 -3.62 -2.76
CA GLU A 75 -6.04 -3.77 -2.37
C GLU A 75 -6.99 -3.67 -3.57
N GLY A 76 -6.72 -2.73 -4.48
CA GLY A 76 -7.45 -2.58 -5.74
C GLY A 76 -7.25 -3.76 -6.66
N ALA A 77 -6.02 -4.28 -6.77
CA ALA A 77 -5.72 -5.47 -7.56
C ALA A 77 -6.44 -6.71 -7.01
N VAL A 78 -6.37 -6.95 -5.70
CA VAL A 78 -7.07 -8.08 -5.04
C VAL A 78 -8.59 -7.93 -5.18
N THR A 79 -9.14 -6.74 -4.96
CA THR A 79 -10.58 -6.49 -5.10
C THR A 79 -11.05 -6.72 -6.54
N THR A 80 -10.27 -6.23 -7.51
CA THR A 80 -10.57 -6.40 -8.94
C THR A 80 -10.47 -7.86 -9.35
N ASP A 81 -9.45 -8.56 -8.88
CA ASP A 81 -9.24 -9.98 -9.15
C ASP A 81 -10.37 -10.84 -8.57
N VAL A 82 -10.71 -10.66 -7.28
CA VAL A 82 -11.83 -11.36 -6.62
C VAL A 82 -13.18 -11.03 -7.28
N PHE A 83 -13.36 -9.81 -7.80
CA PHE A 83 -14.61 -9.39 -8.42
C PHE A 83 -14.77 -9.88 -9.86
N LEU A 84 -13.69 -9.89 -10.65
CA LEU A 84 -13.70 -10.33 -12.06
C LEU A 84 -13.54 -11.84 -12.19
N ASN A 85 -12.77 -12.47 -11.32
CA ASN A 85 -12.48 -13.89 -11.38
C ASN A 85 -13.49 -14.69 -10.54
N ARG A 86 -14.50 -15.26 -11.20
CA ARG A 86 -15.45 -16.17 -10.55
C ARG A 86 -14.79 -17.42 -9.96
N ASN A 87 -13.58 -17.76 -10.41
CA ASN A 87 -12.81 -18.92 -10.00
C ASN A 87 -11.49 -18.52 -9.31
N TRP A 88 -11.39 -17.34 -8.67
CA TRP A 88 -10.19 -16.86 -7.95
C TRP A 88 -9.57 -17.87 -6.96
N GLU A 89 -10.37 -18.86 -6.58
CA GLU A 89 -10.05 -19.92 -5.64
C GLU A 89 -9.18 -21.02 -6.25
N GLU A 90 -9.19 -21.15 -7.57
CA GLU A 90 -8.40 -22.13 -8.32
C GLU A 90 -6.93 -21.68 -8.48
N ASP A 91 -6.64 -20.39 -8.23
CA ASP A 91 -5.30 -19.81 -8.35
C ASP A 91 -4.39 -20.14 -7.16
N PHE A 92 -4.93 -20.68 -6.07
CA PHE A 92 -4.11 -21.10 -4.94
C PHE A 92 -3.37 -22.40 -5.24
N PRO A 93 -2.06 -22.49 -4.94
CA PRO A 93 -1.36 -23.75 -5.03
C PRO A 93 -1.97 -24.77 -4.06
N LYS A 94 -1.94 -26.06 -4.45
CA LYS A 94 -2.44 -27.14 -3.61
C LYS A 94 -1.73 -27.14 -2.27
N ASP A 95 -2.47 -26.85 -1.22
CA ASP A 95 -2.00 -26.88 0.15
C ASP A 95 -2.17 -28.30 0.73
N PRO A 96 -1.07 -29.01 1.06
CA PRO A 96 -1.15 -30.32 1.70
C PRO A 96 -1.63 -30.26 3.16
N SER A 97 -1.65 -29.07 3.80
CA SER A 97 -2.04 -28.93 5.21
C SER A 97 -3.56 -28.93 5.45
N GLY A 98 -4.35 -28.67 4.42
CA GLY A 98 -5.81 -28.55 4.52
C GLY A 98 -6.31 -27.23 5.14
N ASN A 99 -5.44 -26.46 5.81
CA ASN A 99 -5.81 -25.19 6.43
C ASN A 99 -6.28 -24.14 5.42
N LEU A 100 -5.74 -24.15 4.20
CA LEU A 100 -6.17 -23.24 3.14
C LEU A 100 -7.63 -23.48 2.72
N HIS A 101 -8.10 -24.74 2.77
CA HIS A 101 -9.49 -25.08 2.45
C HIS A 101 -10.47 -24.51 3.50
N GLU A 102 -10.17 -24.70 4.79
CA GLU A 102 -10.97 -24.09 5.87
C GLU A 102 -11.00 -22.55 5.78
N PHE A 103 -9.86 -21.93 5.50
CA PHE A 103 -9.78 -20.47 5.35
C PHE A 103 -10.64 -19.96 4.20
N ARG A 104 -10.62 -20.66 3.06
CA ARG A 104 -11.46 -20.35 1.90
C ARG A 104 -12.95 -20.47 2.24
N ASP A 105 -13.35 -21.56 2.88
CA ASP A 105 -14.74 -21.77 3.28
C ASP A 105 -15.21 -20.67 4.25
N PHE A 106 -14.36 -20.28 5.20
CA PHE A 106 -14.61 -19.15 6.08
C PHE A 106 -14.84 -17.82 5.31
N ILE A 107 -14.00 -17.52 4.30
CA ILE A 107 -14.18 -16.31 3.47
C ILE A 107 -15.52 -16.35 2.73
N LYS A 108 -15.89 -17.50 2.16
CA LYS A 108 -17.17 -17.64 1.45
C LYS A 108 -18.37 -17.41 2.35
N GLU A 109 -18.35 -18.05 3.51
CA GLU A 109 -19.44 -17.95 4.49
C GLU A 109 -19.57 -16.53 5.07
N ASN A 110 -18.47 -15.78 5.11
CA ASN A 110 -18.40 -14.46 5.74
C ASN A 110 -18.06 -13.34 4.74
N PHE A 111 -18.37 -13.52 3.47
CA PHE A 111 -17.97 -12.59 2.40
C PHE A 111 -18.42 -11.14 2.66
N ASP A 112 -19.61 -10.95 3.22
CA ASP A 112 -20.11 -9.62 3.59
C ASP A 112 -19.21 -8.95 4.64
N ILE A 113 -18.75 -9.71 5.64
CA ILE A 113 -17.82 -9.20 6.66
C ILE A 113 -16.49 -8.84 6.01
N CYS A 114 -15.95 -9.69 5.13
CA CYS A 114 -14.73 -9.40 4.39
C CYS A 114 -14.84 -8.10 3.57
N LYS A 115 -16.01 -7.86 2.94
CA LYS A 115 -16.28 -6.62 2.20
C LYS A 115 -16.29 -5.39 3.11
N TRP A 116 -16.91 -5.48 4.29
CA TRP A 116 -16.93 -4.38 5.27
C TRP A 116 -15.55 -4.12 5.87
N VAL A 117 -14.75 -5.16 6.07
CA VAL A 117 -13.34 -5.05 6.50
C VAL A 117 -12.53 -4.31 5.43
N GLY A 118 -12.64 -4.69 4.15
CA GLY A 118 -11.98 -3.99 3.04
C GLY A 118 -12.40 -2.51 2.98
N LEU A 119 -13.70 -2.22 3.06
CA LEU A 119 -14.18 -0.83 3.06
C LEU A 119 -13.63 -0.02 4.24
N SER A 120 -13.48 -0.67 5.41
CA SER A 120 -12.90 -0.04 6.60
C SER A 120 -11.41 0.24 6.43
N ILE A 121 -10.67 -0.66 5.77
CA ILE A 121 -9.25 -0.46 5.43
C ILE A 121 -9.09 0.74 4.49
N LEU A 122 -9.87 0.82 3.41
CA LEU A 122 -9.90 1.98 2.52
C LEU A 122 -10.22 3.28 3.27
N GLY A 123 -11.17 3.24 4.21
CA GLY A 123 -11.53 4.38 5.05
C GLY A 123 -10.35 4.86 5.91
N VAL A 124 -9.64 3.93 6.56
CA VAL A 124 -8.46 4.25 7.38
C VAL A 124 -7.32 4.81 6.52
N GLN A 125 -7.07 4.22 5.34
CA GLN A 125 -6.06 4.73 4.40
C GLN A 125 -6.41 6.14 3.91
N GLY A 126 -7.68 6.40 3.57
CA GLY A 126 -8.17 7.72 3.16
C GLY A 126 -8.01 8.77 4.28
N LEU A 127 -8.39 8.43 5.51
CA LEU A 127 -8.18 9.28 6.68
C LEU A 127 -6.68 9.56 6.92
N SER A 128 -5.84 8.54 6.73
CA SER A 128 -4.39 8.66 6.88
C SER A 128 -3.79 9.64 5.86
N ILE A 129 -4.23 9.57 4.59
CA ILE A 129 -3.84 10.53 3.56
C ILE A 129 -4.30 11.94 3.93
N PHE A 130 -5.54 12.09 4.40
CA PHE A 130 -6.07 13.39 4.82
C PHE A 130 -5.24 14.00 5.96
N LEU A 131 -4.89 13.21 6.98
CA LEU A 131 -3.99 13.65 8.06
C LEU A 131 -2.59 13.99 7.55
N ALA A 132 -2.04 13.21 6.61
CA ALA A 132 -0.75 13.50 6.00
C ALA A 132 -0.76 14.82 5.20
N LEU A 133 -1.86 15.16 4.53
CA LEU A 133 -2.03 16.44 3.84
C LEU A 133 -2.10 17.61 4.84
N ILE A 134 -2.79 17.44 5.97
CA ILE A 134 -2.81 18.43 7.05
C ILE A 134 -1.40 18.63 7.61
N LEU A 135 -0.68 17.55 7.91
CA LEU A 135 0.72 17.63 8.38
C LEU A 135 1.62 18.33 7.34
N LYS A 136 1.42 18.07 6.05
CA LYS A 136 2.12 18.77 4.97
C LYS A 136 1.80 20.26 4.94
N ALA A 137 0.55 20.64 5.20
CA ALA A 137 0.11 22.04 5.21
C ALA A 137 0.57 22.81 6.45
N LEU A 138 0.67 22.13 7.61
CA LEU A 138 1.10 22.71 8.88
C LEU A 138 2.62 22.67 9.09
N GLY A 139 3.34 21.82 8.34
CA GLY A 139 4.78 21.67 8.45
C GLY A 139 5.55 22.95 8.07
N PRO A 140 6.73 23.19 8.66
CA PRO A 140 7.52 24.42 8.49
C PRO A 140 8.08 24.66 7.07
N TRP A 141 7.77 23.80 6.10
CA TRP A 141 8.25 23.88 4.72
C TRP A 141 7.14 24.09 3.67
N PRO A 142 6.26 25.11 3.76
CA PRO A 142 5.25 25.31 2.70
C PRO A 142 5.84 25.78 1.36
N TYR A 143 7.10 26.24 1.31
CA TYR A 143 7.56 27.08 0.20
C TYR A 143 8.63 26.44 -0.70
N HIS A 144 9.45 25.49 -0.25
CA HIS A 144 10.62 25.13 -1.09
C HIS A 144 10.32 24.10 -2.19
N GLU A 145 9.52 23.06 -1.91
CA GLU A 145 9.21 22.05 -2.93
C GLU A 145 8.12 22.48 -3.91
N MET A 146 7.14 23.27 -3.48
CA MET A 146 6.11 23.80 -4.39
C MET A 146 6.72 24.82 -5.36
N ILE A 147 7.66 25.67 -4.91
CA ILE A 147 8.37 26.60 -5.80
C ILE A 147 9.23 25.82 -6.78
N VAL A 148 9.96 24.77 -6.39
CA VAL A 148 10.78 24.00 -7.35
C VAL A 148 9.90 23.26 -8.36
N TYR A 149 8.75 22.70 -7.98
CA TYR A 149 7.87 22.01 -8.93
C TYR A 149 7.14 22.98 -9.86
N VAL A 150 6.61 24.10 -9.33
CA VAL A 150 5.93 25.12 -10.12
C VAL A 150 6.92 25.90 -10.99
N ASP A 151 8.12 26.21 -10.50
CA ASP A 151 9.17 26.85 -11.30
C ASP A 151 9.66 25.91 -12.39
N ASN A 152 9.90 24.63 -12.10
CA ASN A 152 10.32 23.67 -13.12
C ASN A 152 9.20 23.41 -14.16
N GLN A 153 7.93 23.45 -13.76
CA GLN A 153 6.79 23.45 -14.70
C GLN A 153 6.73 24.76 -15.50
N VAL A 154 6.82 25.93 -14.89
CA VAL A 154 6.77 27.24 -15.58
C VAL A 154 7.96 27.42 -16.54
N VAL A 155 9.15 26.95 -16.17
CA VAL A 155 10.36 26.95 -17.01
C VAL A 155 10.20 25.98 -18.19
N THR A 156 9.67 24.78 -17.96
CA THR A 156 9.37 23.83 -19.05
C THR A 156 8.27 24.36 -19.98
N TRP A 157 7.21 24.98 -19.46
CA TRP A 157 6.18 25.64 -20.27
C TRP A 157 6.73 26.84 -21.06
N LYS A 158 7.64 27.65 -20.49
CA LYS A 158 8.32 28.73 -21.22
C LYS A 158 9.22 28.21 -22.34
N HIS A 159 9.90 27.08 -22.16
CA HIS A 159 10.69 26.44 -23.22
C HIS A 159 9.80 25.82 -24.31
N VAL A 160 8.70 25.17 -23.95
CA VAL A 160 7.74 24.59 -24.89
C VAL A 160 6.99 25.66 -25.69
N VAL A 161 6.58 26.75 -25.05
CA VAL A 161 5.88 27.88 -25.70
C VAL A 161 6.85 28.78 -26.47
N GLY A 162 8.08 28.96 -25.98
CA GLY A 162 9.14 29.71 -26.65
C GLY A 162 9.72 29.02 -27.89
N ALA A 163 9.62 27.68 -27.98
CA ALA A 163 10.00 26.91 -29.17
C ALA A 163 8.94 26.97 -30.28
N SER A 164 7.69 27.34 -29.97
CA SER A 164 6.62 27.52 -30.95
C SER A 164 6.40 29.00 -31.24
N GLY A 165 7.35 29.61 -31.97
CA GLY A 165 7.35 31.03 -32.33
C GLY A 165 6.23 31.45 -33.29
N ARG A 166 4.97 31.37 -32.86
CA ARG A 166 3.82 31.88 -33.62
C ARG A 166 2.54 31.93 -32.76
N PHE A 167 2.36 32.93 -31.90
CA PHE A 167 1.03 33.42 -31.46
C PHE A 167 1.18 34.72 -30.63
N VAL A 168 1.77 35.76 -31.22
CA VAL A 168 1.75 37.13 -30.67
C VAL A 168 0.99 38.04 -31.64
N ILE A 169 -0.29 37.75 -31.88
CA ILE A 169 -1.23 38.69 -32.49
C ILE A 169 -2.63 38.23 -32.06
N TRP A 170 -3.35 39.04 -31.26
CA TRP A 170 -4.82 39.04 -31.05
C TRP A 170 -5.32 39.52 -29.67
N LEU A 171 -4.53 40.29 -28.92
CA LEU A 171 -5.07 41.14 -27.85
C LEU A 171 -4.73 42.60 -28.10
N ASN A 172 -5.24 43.12 -29.21
CA ASN A 172 -5.42 44.56 -29.38
C ASN A 172 -6.57 44.83 -30.35
N VAL A 173 -7.80 44.84 -29.83
CA VAL A 173 -8.92 45.51 -30.48
C VAL A 173 -9.58 46.39 -29.41
N LYS A 174 -9.43 47.69 -29.66
CA LYS A 174 -10.09 48.89 -29.12
C LYS A 174 -11.16 48.73 -28.05
#